data_AF-A0A4V1VNI5-F1
#
_entry.id   AF-A0A4V1VNI5-F1
#
_cell.length_a   1.000
_cell.length_b   1.000
_cell.length_c   1.000
_cell.angle_alpha   90.00
_cell.angle_beta   90.00
_cell.angle_gamma   90.00
#
_symmetry.space_group_name_H-M   'P 1'
#
loop_
_entity.id
_entity.type
_entity.pdbx_description
1 polymer ?
#
loop_
_entity_poly.entity_id
_entity_poly.type
_entity_poly.pdbx_seq_one_letter_code
_entity_poly.pdbx_strand_id
1 'polypeptide(L)' 'MAKGPDPLHLAEVFGLDEKTAMRYADSALALLQQAAEQPSQ' A
#
# COMPACT_ATOMS: atom_id res chain seq x y z
N MET A 1 -6.56 13.61 6.56
CA MET A 1 -6.88 12.30 5.94
C MET A 1 -5.83 12.01 4.88
N ALA A 2 -4.74 11.36 5.27
CA ALA A 2 -3.69 10.97 4.33
C ALA A 2 -4.21 9.80 3.50
N LYS A 3 -4.74 10.09 2.31
CA LYS A 3 -5.04 9.05 1.32
C LYS A 3 -3.68 8.68 0.72
N GLY A 4 -3.22 7.45 0.97
CA GLY A 4 -1.98 6.97 0.35
C GLY A 4 -2.03 7.10 -1.18
N PRO A 5 -0.87 7.08 -1.86
CA PRO A 5 -0.83 7.11 -3.31
C PRO A 5 -1.74 6.02 -3.90
N ASP A 6 -2.53 6.39 -4.90
CA ASP A 6 -3.40 5.41 -5.55
C ASP A 6 -2.56 4.39 -6.35
N PRO A 7 -3.13 3.20 -6.65
CA PRO A 7 -2.40 2.15 -7.35
C PRO A 7 -1.83 2.57 -8.71
N LEU A 8 -2.46 3.54 -9.39
CA LEU A 8 -1.96 4.05 -10.67
C LEU A 8 -0.69 4.88 -10.46
N HIS A 9 -0.67 5.73 -9.44
CA HIS A 9 0.53 6.46 -9.04
C HIS A 9 1.67 5.51 -8.61
N LEU A 10 1.34 4.41 -7.92
CA LEU A 10 2.32 3.39 -7.58
C LEU A 10 2.86 2.67 -8.83
N ALA A 11 2.01 2.34 -9.80
CA ALA A 11 2.42 1.73 -11.06
C ALA A 11 3.43 2.61 -11.81
N GLU A 12 3.15 3.91 -11.93
CA GLU A 12 4.03 4.87 -12.61
C GLU A 12 5.37 5.08 -11.89
N VAL A 13 5.35 5.31 -10.58
CA VAL A 13 6.57 5.61 -9.79
C VAL A 13 7.49 4.39 -9.70
N PHE A 14 6.93 3.19 -9.60
CA PHE A 14 7.71 1.96 -9.43
C PHE A 14 7.94 1.18 -10.74
N GLY A 15 7.41 1.64 -11.87
CA GLY A 15 7.50 0.94 -13.15
C GLY A 15 6.83 -0.43 -13.14
N LEU A 16 5.75 -0.57 -12.36
CA LEU A 16 4.99 -1.81 -12.20
C LEU A 16 3.78 -1.81 -13.15
N ASP A 17 3.29 -3.00 -13.49
CA ASP A 17 1.96 -3.10 -14.06
C ASP A 17 0.89 -2.75 -13.01
N GLU A 18 -0.23 -2.22 -13.47
CA GLU A 18 -1.33 -1.75 -12.61
C GLU A 18 -1.84 -2.85 -11.65
N LYS A 19 -1.92 -4.11 -12.10
CA LYS A 19 -2.39 -5.21 -11.26
C LYS A 19 -1.41 -5.53 -10.14
N THR A 20 -0.10 -5.49 -10.42
CA THR A 20 0.93 -5.64 -9.41
C THR A 20 0.91 -4.47 -8.42
N ALA A 21 0.73 -3.24 -8.91
CA ALA A 21 0.63 -2.07 -8.05
C ALA A 21 -0.59 -2.13 -7.10
N MET A 22 -1.76 -2.55 -7.59
CA MET A 22 -2.95 -2.78 -6.76
C MET A 22 -2.69 -3.81 -5.66
N ARG A 23 -2.11 -4.96 -6.02
CA ARG A 23 -1.79 -6.02 -5.03
C ARG A 23 -0.81 -5.53 -3.95
N TYR A 24 0.15 -4.70 -4.33
CA TYR A 24 1.12 -4.15 -3.39
C TYR A 24 0.50 -3.09 -2.49
N ALA A 25 -0.39 -2.25 -3.03
CA ALA A 25 -1.16 -1.30 -2.23
C ALA A 25 -2.01 -2.02 -1.15
N ASP A 26 -2.73 -3.07 -1.54
CA ASP A 26 -3.55 -3.88 -0.61
C ASP A 26 -2.68 -4.56 0.46
N SER A 27 -1.54 -5.13 0.06
CA SER A 27 -0.62 -5.81 0.98
C SER A 27 0.01 -4.83 1.97
N ALA A 28 0.44 -3.64 1.50
CA ALA A 28 0.98 -2.59 2.34
C ALA A 28 -0.05 -2.09 3.35
N LEU A 29 -1.31 -1.91 2.92
CA LEU A 29 -2.40 -1.52 3.81
C LEU A 29 -2.65 -2.57 4.90
N ALA A 30 -2.68 -3.85 4.54
CA ALA A 30 -2.85 -4.94 5.50
C ALA A 30 -1.69 -4.98 6.52
N LEU A 31 -0.45 -4.81 6.08
CA LEU A 31 0.72 -4.76 6.97
C LEU A 31 0.66 -3.56 7.92
N LEU A 32 0.24 -2.39 7.44
CA LEU A 32 0.07 -1.19 8.27
C LEU A 32 -1.05 -1.36 9.30
N GLN A 33 -2.15 -2.01 8.92
CA GLN A 33 -3.24 -2.34 9.84
C GLN A 33 -2.78 -3.31 10.92
N GLN A 34 -2.08 -4.38 10.54
CA GLN A 34 -1.50 -5.35 11.48
C GLN A 34 -0.51 -4.68 12.45
N ALA A 35 0.35 -3.79 11.94
CA ALA A 35 1.29 -3.03 12.75
C ALA A 35 0.59 -2.03 13.69
N ALA A 36 -0.55 -1.47 13.27
CA ALA A 36 -1.37 -0.60 14.11
C ALA A 36 -2.15 -1.37 15.20
N GLU A 37 -2.52 -2.62 14.93
CA GLU A 37 -3.16 -3.53 15.90
C GLU A 37 -2.18 -4.09 16.93
N GLN A 38 -0.88 -4.18 16.59
CA GLN A 38 0.16 -4.49 17.56
C GLN A 38 0.53 -3.20 18.32
N PRO A 39 0.16 -3.04 19.60
CA PRO A 39 0.67 -1.93 20.39
C PRO A 39 2.19 -2.04 20.39
N SER A 40 2.84 -0.99 19.92
CA SER A 40 4.28 -0.82 20.02
C SER A 40 4.65 -0.95 21.50
N GLN A 41 5.16 -2.12 21.90
CA GLN A 41 5.59 -2.38 23.29
C GLN A 41 6.88 -1.64 23.60
#